data_AF-A0A8X6WGB7-F1
#
_entry.id   AF-A0A8X6WGB7-F1
#
_cell.length_a   1.000
_cell.length_b   1.000
_cell.length_c   1.000
_cell.angle_alpha   90.00
_cell.angle_beta   90.00
_cell.angle_gamma   90.00
#
_symmetry.space_group_name_H-M   'P 1'
#
loop_
_entity.id
_entity.type
_entity.pdbx_description
1 polymer ?
#
loop_
_entity_poly.entity_id
_entity_poly.type
_entity_poly.pdbx_seq_one_letter_code
_entity_poly.pdbx_strand_id
1 'polypeptide(L)'
;MLTHLHLLAASHVEFREELLTSTPNHSSHPELLRQLALEVINDIPDQALIVYTDGSRSNTGRAGSGIFSNTLENDVKISIRNSDHCSVFISELIAISGALDHALNSYKDSTWILTDSRSSIQYLKN
;
A
#
# COMPACT_ATOMS: atom_id res chain seq x y z
N MET A 1 -3.40 39.30 7.07
CA MET A 1 -2.27 38.57 6.47
C MET A 1 -2.79 37.18 6.14
N LEU A 2 -3.19 37.01 4.88
CA LEU A 2 -3.66 35.75 4.28
C LEU A 2 -2.57 34.67 4.48
N THR A 3 -2.87 33.38 4.64
CA THR A 3 -3.81 32.56 3.86
C THR A 3 -4.41 31.41 4.69
N HIS A 4 -5.69 31.17 4.45
CA HIS A 4 -6.42 29.94 4.77
C HIS A 4 -5.68 28.71 4.24
N LEU A 5 -5.44 27.70 5.09
CA LEU A 5 -5.11 26.35 4.66
C LEU A 5 -6.44 25.61 4.40
N HIS A 6 -6.81 25.47 3.13
CA HIS A 6 -7.87 24.56 2.70
C HIS A 6 -7.31 23.13 2.78
N LEU A 7 -7.78 22.33 3.73
CA LEU A 7 -7.57 20.88 3.75
C LEU A 7 -8.79 20.22 3.06
N LEU A 8 -8.75 20.19 1.73
CA LEU A 8 -9.53 19.29 0.86
C LEU A 8 -8.47 18.38 0.22
N ALA A 9 -8.55 17.06 0.12
CA ALA A 9 -9.65 16.11 0.33
C ALA A 9 -9.04 14.71 0.48
N ALA A 10 -9.64 13.87 1.32
CA ALA A 10 -9.58 12.41 1.21
C ALA A 10 -10.78 11.83 2.00
N SER A 11 -12.00 12.07 1.52
CA SER A 11 -13.23 11.72 2.25
C SER A 11 -13.68 10.27 2.05
N HIS A 12 -12.95 9.46 1.27
CA HIS A 12 -13.36 8.11 0.93
C HIS A 12 -12.14 7.18 0.77
N VAL A 13 -12.09 6.11 1.56
CA VAL A 13 -11.15 5.00 1.42
C VAL A 13 -11.95 3.78 0.98
N GLU A 14 -11.58 3.19 -0.15
CA GLU A 14 -12.20 1.97 -0.67
C GLU A 14 -11.21 0.81 -0.58
N PHE A 15 -11.65 -0.34 -0.05
CA PHE A 15 -10.87 -1.57 -0.06
C PHE A 15 -11.26 -2.43 -1.25
N ARG A 16 -10.32 -2.60 -2.17
CA ARG A 16 -10.46 -3.41 -3.40
C ARG A 16 -9.86 -4.80 -3.18
N GLU A 17 -10.70 -5.81 -3.31
CA GLU A 17 -10.40 -7.21 -2.98
C GLU A 17 -10.64 -8.17 -4.15
N GLU A 18 -10.64 -7.66 -5.39
CA GLU A 18 -10.93 -8.44 -6.59
C GLU A 18 -9.99 -9.68 -6.69
N LEU A 19 -8.78 -9.59 -6.14
CA LEU A 19 -7.80 -10.68 -6.09
C LEU A 19 -7.98 -11.66 -4.92
N LEU A 20 -8.73 -11.30 -3.87
CA LEU A 20 -8.90 -12.13 -2.66
C LEU A 20 -10.09 -13.10 -2.76
N THR A 21 -11.12 -12.75 -3.55
CA THR A 21 -12.30 -13.61 -3.82
C THR A 21 -12.00 -14.73 -4.82
N SER A 22 -10.95 -14.48 -5.61
CA SER A 22 -9.89 -15.36 -6.10
C SER A 22 -9.55 -16.68 -5.40
N THR A 23 -10.40 -17.37 -4.63
CA THR A 23 -9.96 -18.58 -3.90
C THR A 23 -9.51 -19.63 -4.88
N PRO A 24 -8.22 -19.97 -4.92
CA PRO A 24 -7.81 -20.98 -5.82
C PRO A 24 -7.52 -22.19 -4.94
N ASN A 25 -8.29 -23.25 -5.16
CA ASN A 25 -7.93 -24.59 -4.68
C ASN A 25 -6.43 -24.79 -4.95
N HIS A 26 -5.73 -25.64 -4.19
CA HIS A 26 -4.27 -25.91 -4.26
C HIS A 26 -3.62 -26.05 -5.68
N SER A 27 -4.41 -26.07 -6.75
CA SER A 27 -4.11 -25.91 -8.18
C SER A 27 -4.08 -24.46 -8.72
N SER A 28 -4.03 -23.43 -7.88
CA SER A 28 -3.89 -22.02 -8.24
C SER A 28 -2.66 -21.78 -9.11
N HIS A 29 -2.81 -21.70 -10.42
CA HIS A 29 -1.69 -21.39 -11.30
C HIS A 29 -1.15 -19.99 -10.94
N PRO A 30 0.11 -19.85 -10.47
CA PRO A 30 0.70 -18.55 -10.12
C PRO A 30 0.60 -17.52 -11.26
N GLU A 31 0.59 -18.02 -12.50
CA GLU A 31 0.40 -17.25 -13.72
C GLU A 31 -0.97 -16.58 -13.81
N LEU A 32 -2.04 -17.29 -13.39
CA LEU A 32 -3.40 -16.74 -13.40
C LEU A 32 -3.55 -15.63 -12.34
N LEU A 33 -3.04 -15.87 -11.12
CA LEU A 33 -3.04 -14.84 -10.07
C LEU A 33 -2.25 -13.60 -10.49
N ARG A 34 -1.09 -13.82 -11.13
CA ARG A 34 -0.31 -12.72 -11.70
C ARG A 34 -1.09 -11.97 -12.78
N GLN A 35 -1.79 -12.69 -13.66
CA GLN A 35 -2.59 -12.06 -14.71
C GLN A 35 -3.72 -11.20 -14.14
N LEU A 36 -4.48 -11.72 -13.17
CA LEU A 36 -5.54 -10.96 -12.51
C LEU A 36 -4.98 -9.73 -11.79
N ALA A 37 -3.83 -9.86 -11.12
CA ALA A 37 -3.18 -8.74 -10.46
C ALA A 37 -2.77 -7.65 -11.46
N LEU A 38 -2.23 -8.05 -12.62
CA LEU A 38 -1.88 -7.12 -13.69
C LEU A 38 -3.11 -6.44 -14.29
N GLU A 39 -4.24 -7.12 -14.41
CA GLU A 39 -5.49 -6.52 -14.88
C GLU A 39 -5.95 -5.40 -13.94
N VAL A 40 -5.96 -5.65 -12.62
CA VAL A 40 -6.29 -4.62 -11.62
C VAL A 40 -5.30 -3.45 -11.65
N ILE A 41 -4.00 -3.73 -11.79
CA ILE A 41 -2.97 -2.68 -11.86
C ILE A 41 -3.11 -1.84 -13.13
N ASN A 42 -3.47 -2.46 -14.27
CA ASN A 42 -3.64 -1.76 -15.54
C ASN A 42 -4.93 -0.90 -15.58
N ASP A 43 -5.91 -1.18 -14.73
CA ASP A 43 -7.12 -0.37 -14.59
C ASP A 43 -6.91 0.89 -13.72
N ILE A 44 -5.74 1.04 -13.08
CA ILE A 44 -5.39 2.23 -12.31
C ILE A 44 -5.21 3.42 -13.26
N PRO A 45 -5.84 4.58 -13.01
CA PRO A 45 -5.68 5.76 -13.87
C PRO A 45 -4.22 6.24 -13.94
N ASP A 46 -3.74 6.57 -15.14
CA ASP A 46 -2.35 7.04 -15.39
C ASP A 46 -1.91 8.21 -14.50
N GLN A 47 -2.86 9.10 -14.15
CA GLN A 47 -2.58 10.26 -13.31
C GLN A 47 -2.51 9.96 -11.81
N ALA A 48 -2.97 8.77 -11.38
CA ALA A 48 -3.02 8.40 -9.97
C ALA A 48 -1.62 8.23 -9.37
N LEU A 49 -1.49 8.51 -8.07
CA LEU A 49 -0.32 8.11 -7.31
C LEU A 49 -0.42 6.62 -7.00
N ILE A 50 0.61 5.84 -7.35
CA ILE A 50 0.69 4.43 -6.98
C ILE A 50 1.75 4.28 -5.89
N VAL A 51 1.36 3.71 -4.74
CA VAL A 51 2.23 3.49 -3.59
C VAL A 51 2.23 2.01 -3.24
N TYR A 52 3.38 1.37 -3.33
CA TYR A 52 3.62 0.00 -2.90
C TYR A 52 4.08 -0.01 -1.45
N THR A 53 3.65 -1.01 -0.69
CA THR A 53 3.98 -1.17 0.73
C THR A 53 4.53 -2.56 0.99
N ASP A 54 5.46 -2.66 1.94
CA ASP A 54 6.01 -3.95 2.41
C ASP A 54 6.46 -3.82 3.88
N GLY A 55 6.13 -4.82 4.68
CA GLY A 55 6.50 -4.96 6.07
C GLY A 55 7.34 -6.21 6.28
N SER A 56 8.62 -6.06 6.64
CA SER A 56 9.53 -7.19 6.77
C SER A 56 10.03 -7.41 8.20
N ARG A 57 10.48 -8.64 8.46
CA ARG A 57 11.21 -9.02 9.67
C ARG A 57 12.32 -10.02 9.34
N SER A 58 13.53 -9.75 9.80
CA SER A 58 14.66 -10.68 9.71
C SER A 58 14.55 -11.81 10.74
N ASN A 59 15.35 -12.86 10.53
CA ASN A 59 15.54 -13.95 11.50
C ASN A 59 16.15 -13.49 12.84
N THR A 60 16.90 -12.38 12.86
CA THR A 60 17.48 -11.77 14.06
C THR A 60 16.51 -10.88 14.83
N GLY A 61 15.24 -10.81 14.40
CA GLY A 61 14.21 -9.98 15.03
C GLY A 61 14.23 -8.52 14.61
N ARG A 62 15.13 -8.11 13.70
CA ARG A 62 15.09 -6.75 13.14
C ARG A 62 13.89 -6.65 12.19
N ALA A 63 13.08 -5.62 12.37
CA ALA A 63 11.90 -5.38 11.55
C ALA A 63 11.99 -4.00 10.88
N GLY A 64 11.33 -3.87 9.73
CA GLY A 64 11.24 -2.62 9.02
C GLY A 64 9.99 -2.56 8.15
N SER A 65 9.63 -1.36 7.77
CA SER A 65 8.52 -1.06 6.88
C SER A 65 9.04 -0.23 5.73
N GLY A 66 8.51 -0.44 4.54
CA GLY A 66 8.91 0.28 3.35
C GLY A 66 7.68 0.74 2.58
N ILE A 67 7.81 1.93 1.98
CA ILE A 67 6.94 2.33 0.88
C ILE A 67 7.80 2.69 -0.32
N PHE A 68 7.24 2.44 -1.49
CA PHE A 68 7.79 2.86 -2.77
C PHE A 68 6.69 3.48 -3.61
N SER A 69 6.92 4.65 -4.18
CA SER A 69 6.04 5.22 -5.19
C SER A 69 6.88 5.69 -6.38
N ASN A 70 6.40 5.37 -7.58
CA ASN A 70 6.99 5.88 -8.81
C ASN A 70 6.14 7.06 -9.27
N THR A 71 6.78 8.18 -9.56
CA THR A 71 6.14 9.33 -10.20
C THR A 71 6.91 9.69 -11.46
N LEU A 72 6.27 10.43 -12.39
CA LEU A 72 6.92 10.90 -13.61
C LEU A 72 8.18 11.76 -13.34
N GLU A 73 8.24 12.40 -12.17
CA GLU A 73 9.32 13.31 -11.81
C GLU A 73 10.44 12.59 -11.04
N ASN A 74 10.10 11.78 -10.04
CA ASN A 74 11.06 11.03 -9.23
C ASN A 74 10.43 9.82 -8.53
N ASP A 75 11.26 8.80 -8.28
CA ASP A 75 10.94 7.71 -7.38
C ASP A 75 11.06 8.16 -5.92
N VAL A 76 10.08 7.82 -5.11
CA VAL A 76 10.12 8.01 -3.66
C VAL A 76 10.23 6.64 -2.99
N LYS A 77 11.26 6.48 -2.16
CA LYS A 77 11.45 5.30 -1.32
C LYS A 77 11.63 5.74 0.12
N ILE A 78 10.72 5.31 0.98
CA ILE A 78 10.83 5.55 2.43
C ILE A 78 11.04 4.20 3.10
N SER A 79 12.02 4.14 3.99
CA SER A 79 12.32 2.95 4.79
C SER A 79 12.30 3.32 6.26
N ILE A 80 11.44 2.66 7.03
CA ILE A 80 11.21 2.90 8.44
C ILE A 80 11.81 1.74 9.21
N ARG A 81 12.64 2.06 10.20
CA ARG A 81 13.16 1.08 11.13
C ARG A 81 12.17 0.89 12.28
N ASN A 82 11.59 -0.29 12.37
CA ASN A 82 10.69 -0.64 13.46
C ASN A 82 11.48 -1.12 14.68
N SER A 83 10.85 -1.12 15.85
CA SER A 83 11.39 -1.74 17.06
C SER A 83 11.76 -3.21 16.79
N ASP A 84 12.77 -3.70 17.51
CA ASP A 84 13.12 -5.11 17.45
C ASP A 84 11.96 -5.99 17.94
N HIS A 85 11.86 -7.15 17.30
CA HIS A 85 10.81 -8.14 17.50
C HIS A 85 9.39 -7.70 17.10
N CYS A 86 9.25 -6.54 16.44
CA CYS A 86 8.00 -6.17 15.78
C CYS A 86 7.54 -7.29 14.83
N SER A 87 6.26 -7.61 14.84
CA SER A 87 5.71 -8.63 13.96
C SER A 87 5.66 -8.13 12.52
N VAL A 88 5.69 -9.06 11.55
CA VAL A 88 5.46 -8.75 10.13
C VAL A 88 4.14 -7.99 9.96
N PHE A 89 3.07 -8.47 10.59
CA PHE A 89 1.76 -7.81 10.54
C PHE A 89 1.78 -6.35 10.98
N ILE A 90 2.46 -6.01 12.09
CA ILE A 90 2.57 -4.62 12.53
C ILE A 90 3.48 -3.82 11.58
N SER A 91 4.56 -4.40 11.06
CA SER A 91 5.38 -3.75 10.02
C SER A 91 4.56 -3.42 8.78
N GLU A 92 3.65 -4.29 8.36
CA GLU A 92 2.74 -4.02 7.22
C GLU A 92 1.79 -2.86 7.52
N LEU A 93 1.19 -2.81 8.72
CA LEU A 93 0.33 -1.70 9.12
C LEU A 93 1.10 -0.37 9.19
N ILE A 94 2.36 -0.39 9.66
CA ILE A 94 3.24 0.78 9.65
C ILE A 94 3.56 1.22 8.21
N ALA A 95 3.77 0.26 7.29
CA ALA A 95 4.01 0.57 5.88
C ALA A 95 2.79 1.24 5.25
N ILE A 96 1.58 0.73 5.49
CA ILE A 96 0.32 1.32 5.04
C ILE A 96 0.12 2.71 5.64
N SER A 97 0.40 2.89 6.94
CA SER A 97 0.35 4.22 7.58
C SER A 97 1.30 5.21 6.89
N GLY A 98 2.55 4.79 6.62
CA GLY A 98 3.51 5.63 5.91
C GLY A 98 3.07 5.95 4.47
N ALA A 99 2.37 5.04 3.80
CA ALA A 99 1.81 5.28 2.47
C ALA A 99 0.65 6.29 2.51
N LEU A 100 -0.20 6.24 3.53
CA LEU A 100 -1.25 7.24 3.75
C LEU A 100 -0.65 8.62 4.03
N ASP A 101 0.37 8.72 4.88
CA ASP A 101 1.06 9.98 5.14
C ASP A 101 1.69 10.53 3.86
N HIS A 102 2.31 9.67 3.03
CA HIS A 102 2.85 10.07 1.73
C HIS A 102 1.75 10.55 0.77
N ALA A 103 0.62 9.84 0.73
CA ALA A 103 -0.54 10.20 -0.08
C ALA A 103 -1.12 11.56 0.29
N LEU A 104 -1.29 11.82 1.60
CA LEU A 104 -1.82 13.08 2.12
C LEU A 104 -0.92 14.29 1.84
N ASN A 105 0.39 14.06 1.68
CA ASN A 105 1.36 15.09 1.31
C ASN A 105 1.57 15.20 -0.21
N SER A 106 0.85 14.40 -1.00
CA SER A 106 0.90 14.44 -2.46
C SER A 106 -0.13 15.42 -3.02
N TYR A 107 0.17 16.02 -4.17
CA TYR A 107 -0.77 16.87 -4.93
C TYR A 107 -1.69 16.05 -5.86
N LYS A 108 -1.72 14.73 -5.69
CA LYS A 108 -2.46 13.81 -6.57
C LYS A 108 -3.89 13.61 -6.07
N ASP A 109 -4.86 13.81 -6.96
CA ASP A 109 -6.30 13.70 -6.65
C ASP A 109 -6.75 12.27 -6.31
N SER A 110 -6.00 11.27 -6.76
CA SER A 110 -6.28 9.86 -6.52
C SER A 110 -4.99 9.14 -6.16
N THR A 111 -5.03 8.34 -5.10
CA THR A 111 -3.92 7.49 -4.66
C THR A 111 -4.37 6.05 -4.51
N TRP A 112 -3.55 5.13 -4.99
CA TRP A 112 -3.71 3.68 -4.88
C TRP A 112 -2.58 3.11 -4.04
N ILE A 113 -2.94 2.54 -2.89
CA ILE A 113 -1.99 1.86 -2.01
C ILE A 113 -2.09 0.36 -2.27
N LEU A 114 -0.99 -0.23 -2.73
CA LEU A 114 -0.88 -1.64 -3.06
C LEU A 114 -0.11 -2.36 -1.94
N THR A 115 -0.75 -3.37 -1.35
CA THR A 115 -0.19 -4.23 -0.30
C THR A 115 -0.53 -5.68 -0.62
N ASP A 116 0.40 -6.59 -0.35
CA ASP A 116 0.16 -8.04 -0.40
C ASP A 116 -0.29 -8.61 0.96
N SER A 117 -0.33 -7.77 2.01
CA SER A 117 -0.76 -8.18 3.35
C SER A 117 -2.28 -8.29 3.46
N ARG A 118 -2.79 -9.47 3.12
CA ARG A 118 -4.21 -9.83 3.33
C ARG A 118 -4.66 -9.61 4.78
N SER A 119 -3.80 -9.91 5.76
CA SER A 119 -4.13 -9.73 7.18
C SER A 119 -4.31 -8.25 7.54
N SER A 120 -3.50 -7.36 6.97
CA SER A 120 -3.65 -5.91 7.15
C SER A 120 -4.96 -5.39 6.59
N ILE A 121 -5.34 -5.80 5.37
CA ILE A 121 -6.62 -5.41 4.76
C ILE A 121 -7.81 -5.92 5.59
N GLN A 122 -7.77 -7.19 6.01
CA GLN A 122 -8.82 -7.76 6.86
C GLN A 122 -8.94 -7.04 8.20
N TYR A 123 -7.83 -6.60 8.79
CA TYR A 123 -7.84 -5.83 10.02
C TYR A 123 -8.44 -4.43 9.83
N LEU A 124 -8.03 -3.70 8.79
CA LEU A 124 -8.47 -2.32 8.53
C LEU A 124 -9.94 -2.19 8.13
N LYS A 125 -10.55 -3.28 7.65
CA LYS A 125 -11.98 -3.31 7.30
C LYS A 125 -12.91 -3.46 8.50
N ASN A 126 -12.41 -4.01 9.61
CA ASN A 126 -13.18 -4.27 10.83
C ASN A 126 -13.15 -3.07 11.77
#